data_AF-B8XLR3-F1
#
_entry.id   AF-B8XLR3-F1
#
_cell.length_a   1.000
_cell.length_b   1.000
_cell.length_c   1.000
_cell.angle_alpha   90.00
_cell.angle_beta   90.00
_cell.angle_gamma   90.00
#
_symmetry.space_group_name_H-M   'P 1'
#
loop_
_entity.id
_entity.type
_entity.pdbx_description
1 polymer ?
#
loop_
_entity_poly.entity_id
_entity_poly.type
_entity_poly.pdbx_seq_one_letter_code
_entity_poly.pdbx_strand_id
1 'polypeptide(L)'
;KSNIGHTMAAAGVGGVIKMVQAMRHGTLPRTPHVDEPSPHIDWSAGSVELLTEARPWPRADHPRRAAVSSFGMSGTNAHVILEQYEEPAGEQATERPAEPATGTAVTEAATLSATLAEPSPAALLPCLLSARTPQALRAQADRLRAHLLGHPEQSLADVAWSLATGRAALDHRAVVIAGGRDELLDRLGALADGRDAPGTVRGTTAARAAGRTAFVFPGQGSQWQGMATRLAADSPVFRDRLRACEEALAPYVDWSLTAVLRGEPGAPSLDRVDVVQPALFAVMVSLAALWRSHGVEPDAVAGHSQGEIAAACVAGALSLEDASLVVALRSQVLTRLAGGGGMMSVALPAGRVTPRLAPWADRLAVAAVNGPGATVVAGEAAALEAFGAAAEADGVRVRRIPVDYASHSPQVEAVREELLTRLSAVAPKPAEVPFYSSVTGTRLTGTELDAEYWYRNLR
;
A
#
# COMPACT_ATOMS: atom_id res chain seq x y z
N LYS A 1 49.64 2.12 5.22
CA LYS A 1 50.69 1.38 4.49
C LYS A 1 51.26 0.25 5.33
N SER A 2 51.70 0.50 6.56
CA SER A 2 52.19 -0.54 7.48
C SER A 2 51.23 -1.74 7.67
N ASN A 3 49.91 -1.56 7.59
CA ASN A 3 48.96 -2.68 7.66
C ASN A 3 48.62 -3.37 6.31
N ILE A 4 48.66 -2.65 5.18
CA ILE A 4 48.05 -3.10 3.90
C ILE A 4 49.00 -2.95 2.69
N GLY A 5 50.27 -2.65 2.94
CA GLY A 5 51.24 -2.31 1.90
C GLY A 5 50.99 -0.94 1.23
N HIS A 6 51.71 -0.69 0.13
CA HIS A 6 51.52 0.48 -0.71
C HIS A 6 50.56 0.16 -1.86
N THR A 7 49.28 0.56 -1.73
CA THR A 7 48.21 0.28 -2.70
C THR A 7 48.24 1.20 -3.94
N MET A 8 49.44 1.64 -4.33
CA MET A 8 49.71 2.54 -5.45
C MET A 8 48.73 3.74 -5.50
N ALA A 9 47.94 3.85 -6.57
CA ALA A 9 46.97 4.93 -6.76
C ALA A 9 45.92 5.04 -5.65
N ALA A 10 45.61 3.94 -4.94
CA ALA A 10 44.65 3.93 -3.83
C ALA A 10 45.28 4.29 -2.47
N ALA A 11 46.58 4.60 -2.41
CA ALA A 11 47.26 4.84 -1.13
C ALA A 11 46.71 6.06 -0.38
N GLY A 12 46.40 7.15 -1.10
CA GLY A 12 45.83 8.36 -0.52
C GLY A 12 44.44 8.11 0.09
N VAL A 13 43.52 7.54 -0.69
CA VAL A 13 42.15 7.25 -0.21
C VAL A 13 42.14 6.20 0.91
N GLY A 14 43.08 5.25 0.91
CA GLY A 14 43.25 4.32 2.04
C GLY A 14 43.59 5.05 3.35
N GLY A 15 44.38 6.11 3.29
CA GLY A 15 44.64 7.00 4.43
C GLY A 15 43.39 7.76 4.89
N VAL A 16 42.58 8.25 3.94
CA VAL A 16 41.30 8.91 4.24
C VAL A 16 40.33 7.95 4.92
N ILE A 17 40.14 6.75 4.39
CA ILE A 17 39.25 5.71 4.97
C ILE A 17 39.70 5.37 6.39
N LYS A 18 41.01 5.19 6.63
CA LYS A 18 41.57 4.97 7.98
C LYS A 18 41.13 6.08 8.93
N MET A 19 41.32 7.34 8.55
CA MET A 19 41.04 8.46 9.44
C MET A 19 39.55 8.71 9.66
N VAL A 20 38.71 8.51 8.63
CA VAL A 20 37.24 8.57 8.79
C VAL A 20 36.76 7.50 9.76
N GLN A 21 37.27 6.26 9.68
CA GLN A 21 36.92 5.21 10.63
C GLN A 21 37.45 5.51 12.04
N ALA A 22 38.68 6.04 12.16
CA ALA A 22 39.24 6.46 13.44
C ALA A 22 38.38 7.55 14.12
N MET A 23 37.86 8.50 13.34
CA MET A 23 36.93 9.54 13.83
C MET A 23 35.59 8.94 14.27
N ARG A 24 35.00 8.03 13.47
CA ARG A 24 33.74 7.36 13.80
C ARG A 24 33.83 6.54 15.10
N HIS A 25 34.93 5.82 15.28
CA HIS A 25 35.14 4.95 16.44
C HIS A 25 35.84 5.65 17.62
N GLY A 26 36.24 6.92 17.46
CA GLY A 26 36.96 7.67 18.51
C GLY A 26 38.25 7.00 18.97
N THR A 27 38.96 6.32 18.07
CA THR A 27 40.19 5.57 18.38
C THR A 27 41.20 5.73 17.25
N LEU A 28 42.42 6.10 17.58
CA LEU A 28 43.56 6.14 16.67
C LEU A 28 44.22 4.75 16.61
N PRO A 29 44.20 4.05 15.47
CA PRO A 29 44.80 2.72 15.38
C PRO A 29 46.32 2.81 15.23
N ARG A 30 47.02 1.83 15.84
CA ARG A 30 48.48 1.73 15.79
C ARG A 30 49.02 1.63 14.36
N THR A 31 50.24 2.11 14.16
CA THR A 31 51.09 1.77 13.03
C THR A 31 51.98 0.58 13.41
N PRO A 32 51.79 -0.61 12.81
CA PRO A 32 52.65 -1.76 13.11
C PRO A 32 54.06 -1.59 12.51
N HIS A 33 54.97 -2.48 12.93
CA HIS A 33 56.37 -2.55 12.48
C HIS A 33 57.21 -1.32 12.88
N VAL A 34 56.96 -0.81 14.08
CA VAL A 34 57.79 0.22 14.72
C VAL A 34 58.38 -0.41 15.98
N ASP A 35 59.47 -1.15 15.82
CA ASP A 35 60.24 -1.69 16.95
C ASP A 35 61.16 -0.61 17.53
N GLU A 36 61.79 0.17 16.64
CA GLU A 36 62.56 1.37 16.99
C GLU A 36 62.25 2.49 15.97
N PRO A 37 62.00 3.74 16.39
CA PRO A 37 61.83 4.87 15.47
C PRO A 37 63.08 5.10 14.60
N SER A 38 62.91 5.61 13.37
CA SER A 38 64.04 5.87 12.47
C SER A 38 65.06 6.82 13.10
N PRO A 39 66.37 6.47 13.13
CA PRO A 39 67.42 7.33 13.73
C PRO A 39 67.76 8.55 12.85
N HIS A 40 67.22 8.60 11.61
CA HIS A 40 67.43 9.72 10.70
C HIS A 40 66.49 10.91 10.95
N ILE A 41 65.61 10.81 11.97
CA ILE A 41 64.66 11.84 12.36
C ILE A 41 64.90 12.14 13.84
N ASP A 42 65.07 13.41 14.20
CA ASP A 42 65.10 13.84 15.59
C ASP A 42 63.66 13.90 16.15
N TRP A 43 63.25 12.82 16.80
CA TRP A 43 61.92 12.72 17.43
C TRP A 43 61.81 13.52 18.73
N SER A 44 62.93 14.01 19.30
CA SER A 44 62.94 14.74 20.56
C SER A 44 62.63 16.24 20.40
N ALA A 45 62.89 16.80 19.21
CA ALA A 45 62.74 18.22 18.93
C ALA A 45 61.32 18.66 18.53
N GLY A 46 60.35 17.74 18.38
CA GLY A 46 59.05 18.03 17.78
C GLY A 46 57.83 17.59 18.61
N SER A 47 56.65 18.03 18.18
CA SER A 47 55.34 17.63 18.72
C SER A 47 54.72 16.43 18.00
N VAL A 48 55.54 15.62 17.33
CA VAL A 48 55.10 14.48 16.51
C VAL A 48 55.51 13.17 17.18
N GLU A 49 54.53 12.29 17.36
CA GLU A 49 54.74 10.98 17.98
C GLU A 49 54.21 9.87 17.05
N LEU A 50 54.93 8.74 16.97
CA LEU A 50 54.45 7.56 16.27
C LEU A 50 53.37 6.86 17.10
N LEU A 51 52.26 6.48 16.45
CA LEU A 51 51.20 5.70 17.08
C LEU A 51 51.61 4.21 17.17
N THR A 52 52.53 3.85 18.07
CA THR A 52 52.98 2.45 18.27
C THR A 52 51.88 1.57 18.89
N GLU A 53 50.95 2.18 19.61
CA GLU A 53 49.78 1.53 20.20
C GLU A 53 48.47 2.22 19.75
N ALA A 54 47.36 1.48 19.85
CA ALA A 54 46.05 2.04 19.60
C ALA A 54 45.65 2.91 20.80
N ARG A 55 45.21 4.15 20.55
CA ARG A 55 44.88 5.10 21.62
C ARG A 55 43.47 5.66 21.44
N PRO A 56 42.72 5.89 22.52
CA PRO A 56 41.49 6.68 22.47
C PRO A 56 41.77 8.03 21.83
N TRP A 57 40.87 8.49 20.97
CA TRP A 57 40.85 9.84 20.45
C TRP A 57 39.70 10.57 21.13
N PRO A 58 39.91 11.21 22.30
CA PRO A 58 38.81 11.77 23.08
C PRO A 58 38.05 12.83 22.29
N ARG A 59 36.76 13.02 22.63
CA ARG A 59 36.03 14.21 22.20
C ARG A 59 36.60 15.41 22.97
N ALA A 60 36.71 16.53 22.28
CA ALA A 60 37.10 17.82 22.85
C ALA A 60 36.00 18.85 22.51
N ASP A 61 36.17 20.11 22.94
CA ASP A 61 35.27 21.23 22.59
C ASP A 61 35.33 21.63 21.10
N HIS A 62 36.01 20.84 20.29
CA HIS A 62 36.14 21.01 18.85
C HIS A 62 36.11 19.65 18.14
N PRO A 63 35.72 19.61 16.87
CA PRO A 63 35.70 18.38 16.09
C PRO A 63 37.11 17.82 15.96
N ARG A 64 37.21 16.49 15.90
CA ARG A 64 38.48 15.81 15.62
C ARG A 64 38.94 16.17 14.22
N ARG A 65 40.22 16.54 14.08
CA ARG A 65 40.84 16.88 12.79
C ARG A 65 42.05 15.99 12.53
N ALA A 66 42.21 15.56 11.30
CA ALA A 66 43.42 14.86 10.85
C ALA A 66 43.82 15.30 9.46
N ALA A 67 45.10 15.12 9.15
CA ALA A 67 45.62 15.35 7.81
C ALA A 67 46.03 14.03 7.15
N VAL A 68 45.83 13.95 5.83
CA VAL A 68 46.30 12.85 4.99
C VAL A 68 47.19 13.42 3.89
N SER A 69 48.46 13.01 3.88
CA SER A 69 49.43 13.39 2.85
C SER A 69 49.69 12.23 1.89
N SER A 70 49.82 12.55 0.60
CA SER A 70 50.24 11.60 -0.45
C SER A 70 51.22 12.27 -1.41
N PHE A 71 52.39 11.66 -1.57
CA PHE A 71 53.49 12.18 -2.38
C PHE A 71 53.76 11.22 -3.53
N GLY A 72 53.50 11.66 -4.76
CA GLY A 72 53.68 10.87 -5.97
C GLY A 72 55.13 10.90 -6.46
N MET A 73 55.56 9.83 -7.12
CA MET A 73 56.91 9.75 -7.69
C MET A 73 57.16 10.81 -8.78
N SER A 74 56.11 11.33 -9.42
CA SER A 74 56.19 12.45 -10.36
C SER A 74 56.57 13.79 -9.70
N GLY A 75 56.62 13.86 -8.37
CA GLY A 75 56.78 15.10 -7.61
C GLY A 75 55.47 15.81 -7.29
N THR A 76 54.32 15.28 -7.73
CA THR A 76 53.01 15.84 -7.38
C THR A 76 52.61 15.45 -5.96
N ASN A 77 52.30 16.45 -5.14
CA ASN A 77 51.97 16.28 -3.73
C ASN A 77 50.51 16.67 -3.48
N ALA A 78 49.81 15.89 -2.64
CA ALA A 78 48.48 16.21 -2.17
C ALA A 78 48.42 16.14 -0.63
N HIS A 79 47.68 17.06 -0.04
CA HIS A 79 47.44 17.14 1.40
C HIS A 79 45.97 17.50 1.65
N VAL A 80 45.27 16.68 2.43
CA VAL A 80 43.84 16.87 2.73
C VAL A 80 43.67 16.94 4.24
N ILE A 81 42.90 17.94 4.68
CA ILE A 81 42.46 18.06 6.08
C ILE A 81 41.04 17.49 6.16
N LEU A 82 40.84 16.56 7.10
CA LEU A 82 39.57 15.95 7.43
C LEU A 82 39.11 16.49 8.78
N GLU A 83 37.83 16.75 8.89
CA GLU A 83 37.17 17.15 10.13
C GLU A 83 36.00 16.19 10.39
N GLN A 84 35.83 15.82 11.66
CA GLN A 84 34.70 15.01 12.10
C GLN A 84 33.38 15.75 11.82
N TYR A 85 32.43 15.05 11.21
CA TYR A 85 31.05 15.54 11.13
C TYR A 85 30.45 15.61 12.54
N GLU A 86 30.00 16.79 12.93
CA GLU A 86 29.17 17.01 14.11
C GLU A 86 27.71 17.05 13.64
N GLU A 87 26.88 16.17 14.23
CA GLU A 87 25.44 16.29 14.05
C GLU A 87 25.01 17.67 14.59
N PRO A 88 24.26 18.46 13.80
CA PRO A 88 23.72 19.73 14.29
C PRO A 88 23.00 19.50 15.61
N ALA A 89 23.17 20.40 16.58
CA ALA A 89 22.60 20.29 17.92
C ALA A 89 21.05 20.43 17.99
N GLY A 90 20.33 20.12 16.92
CA GLY A 90 18.88 20.06 16.86
C GLY A 90 18.42 18.61 16.74
N GLU A 91 17.56 18.20 17.66
CA GLU A 91 16.94 16.86 17.75
C GLU A 91 17.85 15.76 18.34
N GLN A 92 18.39 16.02 19.54
CA GLN A 92 18.63 14.90 20.45
C GLN A 92 17.29 14.24 20.76
N ALA A 93 17.06 13.08 20.15
CA ALA A 93 16.15 12.08 20.66
C ALA A 93 16.39 11.95 22.15
N THR A 94 15.32 12.16 22.93
CA THR A 94 15.28 12.07 24.37
C THR A 94 16.17 10.93 24.87
N GLU A 95 17.29 11.30 25.51
CA GLU A 95 18.02 10.39 26.36
C GLU A 95 17.00 9.79 27.34
N ARG A 96 16.80 8.47 27.24
CA ARG A 96 15.97 7.71 28.16
C ARG A 96 16.48 8.01 29.58
N PRO A 97 15.71 8.68 30.46
CA PRO A 97 16.23 9.08 31.76
C PRO A 97 16.58 7.83 32.55
N ALA A 98 17.81 7.76 33.05
CA ALA A 98 18.11 6.94 34.21
C ALA A 98 17.21 7.39 35.36
N GLU A 99 16.65 6.44 36.11
CA GLU A 99 15.75 6.66 37.24
C GLU A 99 16.25 7.75 38.21
N PRO A 100 15.37 8.67 38.68
CA PRO A 100 15.65 9.45 39.87
C PRO A 100 14.87 8.93 41.08
N ALA A 101 15.60 8.75 42.17
CA ALA A 101 15.08 8.64 43.52
C ALA A 101 14.25 9.88 43.91
N THR A 102 13.13 9.63 44.59
CA THR A 102 12.38 10.47 45.56
C THR A 102 12.58 11.99 45.53
N GLY A 103 11.51 12.74 45.23
CA GLY A 103 11.39 14.15 45.62
C GLY A 103 10.34 14.94 44.84
N THR A 104 9.22 15.25 45.50
CA THR A 104 8.07 16.05 45.03
C THR A 104 8.42 17.49 44.63
N ALA A 105 7.98 17.92 43.43
CA ALA A 105 7.38 19.25 43.18
C ALA A 105 6.71 19.27 41.80
N VAL A 106 5.42 19.63 41.79
CA VAL A 106 4.52 19.65 40.63
C VAL A 106 4.70 20.96 39.86
N THR A 107 4.86 20.91 38.54
CA THR A 107 4.62 22.06 37.65
C THR A 107 3.70 21.65 36.49
N GLU A 108 2.53 22.27 36.47
CA GLU A 108 1.47 22.12 35.47
C GLU A 108 1.83 22.88 34.18
N ALA A 109 2.59 22.26 33.28
CA ALA A 109 2.69 22.67 31.87
C ALA A 109 3.20 21.56 30.93
N ALA A 110 3.37 20.32 31.42
CA ALA A 110 3.99 19.22 30.68
C ALA A 110 3.14 17.92 30.68
N THR A 111 1.82 18.01 30.89
CA THR A 111 0.91 16.86 31.00
C THR A 111 -0.06 16.68 29.83
N LEU A 112 0.24 17.26 28.65
CA LEU A 112 -0.49 16.98 27.40
C LEU A 112 0.31 16.15 26.36
N SER A 113 1.38 15.47 26.78
CA SER A 113 2.10 14.53 25.90
C SER A 113 2.66 13.32 26.65
N ALA A 114 1.87 12.76 27.57
CA ALA A 114 2.20 11.52 28.27
C ALA A 114 0.94 10.82 28.81
N THR A 115 -0.06 10.63 27.96
CA THR A 115 -1.16 9.70 28.25
C THR A 115 -1.48 8.89 27.00
N LEU A 116 -1.29 7.58 27.13
CA LEU A 116 -1.72 6.49 26.23
C LEU A 116 -0.90 6.28 24.95
N ALA A 117 0.36 5.84 25.09
CA ALA A 117 0.89 4.86 24.15
C ALA A 117 0.68 3.48 24.76
N GLU A 118 -0.53 2.93 24.62
CA GLU A 118 -0.69 1.47 24.59
C GLU A 118 0.32 0.92 23.56
N PRO A 119 0.90 -0.29 23.75
CA PRO A 119 1.79 -0.87 22.75
C PRO A 119 1.03 -0.89 21.42
N SER A 120 1.45 -0.01 20.51
CA SER A 120 0.89 0.03 19.16
C SER A 120 0.98 -1.40 18.62
N PRO A 121 -0.12 -1.99 18.12
CA PRO A 121 -0.08 -3.33 17.57
C PRO A 121 1.07 -3.39 16.59
N ALA A 122 2.00 -4.33 16.80
CA ALA A 122 3.31 -4.30 16.17
C ALA A 122 3.15 -4.07 14.66
N ALA A 123 3.49 -2.86 14.22
CA ALA A 123 3.13 -2.39 12.89
C ALA A 123 3.75 -3.34 11.87
N LEU A 124 2.95 -3.80 10.91
CA LEU A 124 3.46 -4.65 9.84
C LEU A 124 4.43 -3.82 9.00
N LEU A 125 5.72 -4.18 9.02
CA LEU A 125 6.77 -3.48 8.31
C LEU A 125 7.09 -4.20 7.00
N PRO A 126 6.97 -3.54 5.83
CA PRO A 126 7.43 -4.09 4.57
C PRO A 126 8.95 -3.93 4.44
N CYS A 127 9.69 -5.03 4.46
CA CYS A 127 11.12 -5.06 4.16
C CYS A 127 11.32 -5.39 2.68
N LEU A 128 11.79 -4.42 1.89
CA LEU A 128 11.99 -4.56 0.45
C LEU A 128 13.40 -5.10 0.16
N LEU A 129 13.48 -6.16 -0.65
CA LEU A 129 14.74 -6.69 -1.17
C LEU A 129 14.70 -6.70 -2.69
N SER A 130 15.83 -6.38 -3.32
CA SER A 130 15.96 -6.54 -4.77
C SER A 130 17.36 -6.96 -5.19
N ALA A 131 17.45 -7.62 -6.34
CA ALA A 131 18.71 -8.02 -6.96
C ALA A 131 18.59 -8.16 -8.49
N ARG A 132 19.74 -8.26 -9.17
CA ARG A 132 19.82 -8.49 -10.63
C ARG A 132 19.55 -9.94 -11.04
N THR A 133 19.61 -10.88 -10.11
CA THR A 133 19.34 -12.30 -10.37
C THR A 133 18.57 -12.92 -9.19
N PRO A 134 17.85 -14.04 -9.40
CA PRO A 134 17.18 -14.75 -8.31
C PRO A 134 18.17 -15.23 -7.23
N GLN A 135 19.36 -15.68 -7.63
CA GLN A 135 20.42 -16.14 -6.72
C GLN A 135 20.92 -14.99 -5.84
N ALA A 136 21.12 -13.81 -6.42
CA ALA A 136 21.57 -12.63 -5.69
C ALA A 136 20.48 -12.10 -4.73
N LEU A 137 19.20 -12.27 -5.07
CA LEU A 137 18.08 -11.94 -4.17
C LEU A 137 18.09 -12.84 -2.92
N ARG A 138 18.28 -14.14 -3.11
CA ARG A 138 18.44 -15.10 -2.00
C ARG A 138 19.63 -14.76 -1.12
N ALA A 139 20.78 -14.48 -1.72
CA ALA A 139 21.97 -14.07 -0.98
C ALA A 139 21.78 -12.72 -0.24
N GLN A 140 20.97 -11.81 -0.80
CA GLN A 140 20.64 -10.56 -0.11
C GLN A 140 19.73 -10.79 1.10
N ALA A 141 18.79 -11.74 1.02
CA ALA A 141 17.96 -12.13 2.15
C ALA A 141 18.80 -12.75 3.27
N ASP A 142 19.73 -13.64 2.94
CA ASP A 142 20.65 -14.25 3.92
C ASP A 142 21.56 -13.22 4.59
N ARG A 143 22.14 -12.29 3.80
CA ARG A 143 22.94 -11.19 4.34
C ARG A 143 22.15 -10.29 5.29
N LEU A 144 20.91 -9.94 4.94
CA LEU A 144 20.07 -9.13 5.81
C LEU A 144 19.71 -9.89 7.10
N ARG A 145 19.40 -11.18 7.00
CA ARG A 145 19.12 -12.03 8.14
C ARG A 145 20.33 -12.12 9.09
N ALA A 146 21.52 -12.42 8.55
CA ALA A 146 22.75 -12.46 9.33
C ALA A 146 23.08 -11.11 9.98
N HIS A 147 22.87 -10.02 9.26
CA HIS A 147 23.03 -8.66 9.77
C HIS A 147 22.09 -8.39 10.96
N LEU A 148 20.81 -8.74 10.85
CA LEU A 148 19.82 -8.54 11.92
C LEU A 148 20.03 -9.45 13.14
N LEU A 149 20.63 -10.63 12.94
CA LEU A 149 21.05 -11.52 14.04
C LEU A 149 22.25 -10.94 14.79
N GLY A 150 23.20 -10.33 14.07
CA GLY A 150 24.38 -9.69 14.67
C GLY A 150 24.10 -8.34 15.32
N HIS A 151 22.96 -7.71 15.01
CA HIS A 151 22.58 -6.38 15.49
C HIS A 151 21.13 -6.37 16.02
N PRO A 152 20.84 -7.08 17.12
CA PRO A 152 19.49 -7.20 17.68
C PRO A 152 18.90 -5.86 18.16
N GLU A 153 19.75 -4.86 18.42
CA GLU A 153 19.40 -3.52 18.87
C GLU A 153 18.78 -2.64 17.77
N GLN A 154 18.97 -2.98 16.49
CA GLN A 154 18.51 -2.13 15.39
C GLN A 154 17.00 -2.05 15.28
N SER A 155 16.45 -0.84 15.12
CA SER A 155 15.05 -0.65 14.82
C SER A 155 14.67 -1.31 13.49
N LEU A 156 13.64 -2.17 13.50
CA LEU A 156 13.13 -2.78 12.27
C LEU A 156 12.50 -1.73 11.34
N ALA A 157 11.96 -0.65 11.90
CA ALA A 157 11.39 0.44 11.11
C ALA A 157 12.50 1.16 10.32
N ASP A 158 13.65 1.43 10.94
CA ASP A 158 14.79 2.06 10.27
C ASP A 158 15.39 1.16 9.18
N VAL A 159 15.41 -0.15 9.43
CA VAL A 159 15.81 -1.16 8.44
C VAL A 159 14.86 -1.14 7.25
N ALA A 160 13.55 -1.23 7.48
CA ALA A 160 12.54 -1.18 6.43
C ALA A 160 12.61 0.13 5.62
N TRP A 161 12.73 1.27 6.31
CA TRP A 161 12.89 2.58 5.70
C TRP A 161 14.16 2.67 4.84
N SER A 162 15.29 2.21 5.37
CA SER A 162 16.58 2.22 4.66
C SER A 162 16.56 1.33 3.41
N LEU A 163 15.85 0.20 3.48
CA LEU A 163 15.64 -0.69 2.33
C LEU A 163 14.73 -0.05 1.28
N ALA A 164 13.69 0.67 1.69
CA ALA A 164 12.74 1.32 0.79
C ALA A 164 13.32 2.56 0.10
N THR A 165 14.12 3.38 0.81
CA THR A 165 14.53 4.71 0.35
C THR A 165 16.02 4.80 -0.02
N GLY A 166 16.86 3.97 0.60
CA GLY A 166 18.32 4.04 0.47
C GLY A 166 18.94 2.95 -0.41
N ARG A 167 18.14 2.16 -1.13
CA ARG A 167 18.62 1.06 -1.99
C ARG A 167 18.00 1.15 -3.38
N ALA A 168 18.76 0.74 -4.40
CA ALA A 168 18.27 0.65 -5.76
C ALA A 168 17.19 -0.45 -5.87
N ALA A 169 16.12 -0.17 -6.62
CA ALA A 169 15.07 -1.13 -6.93
C ALA A 169 15.38 -1.92 -8.22
N LEU A 170 15.98 -3.10 -8.05
CA LEU A 170 16.42 -3.99 -9.14
C LEU A 170 15.30 -4.93 -9.63
N ASP A 171 15.61 -5.76 -10.62
CA ASP A 171 14.63 -6.49 -11.43
C ASP A 171 13.93 -7.63 -10.67
N HIS A 172 14.67 -8.41 -9.88
CA HIS A 172 14.11 -9.46 -9.02
C HIS A 172 13.84 -8.87 -7.64
N ARG A 173 12.59 -8.91 -7.20
CA ARG A 173 12.14 -8.25 -5.98
C ARG A 173 11.47 -9.23 -5.04
N ALA A 174 11.65 -8.99 -3.75
CA ALA A 174 10.84 -9.58 -2.70
C ALA A 174 10.40 -8.50 -1.71
N VAL A 175 9.20 -8.63 -1.19
CA VAL A 175 8.72 -7.86 -0.03
C VAL A 175 8.42 -8.86 1.07
N VAL A 176 9.13 -8.73 2.19
CA VAL A 176 8.87 -9.50 3.40
C VAL A 176 8.13 -8.60 4.37
N ILE A 177 6.86 -8.86 4.57
CA ILE A 177 6.03 -8.16 5.56
C ILE A 177 6.24 -8.90 6.89
N ALA A 178 6.41 -8.22 8.01
CA ALA A 178 6.48 -8.85 9.33
C ALA A 178 6.05 -7.86 10.42
N GLY A 179 5.38 -8.36 11.46
CA GLY A 179 5.03 -7.61 12.66
C GLY A 179 6.09 -7.72 13.76
N GLY A 180 7.17 -8.47 13.56
CA GLY A 180 8.22 -8.61 14.56
C GLY A 180 9.52 -9.17 14.01
N ARG A 181 10.56 -9.15 14.85
CA ARG A 181 11.92 -9.58 14.47
C ARG A 181 11.97 -11.06 14.12
N ASP A 182 11.38 -11.90 14.95
CA ASP A 182 11.44 -13.36 14.77
C ASP A 182 10.75 -13.76 13.45
N GLU A 183 9.55 -13.21 13.21
CA GLU A 183 8.80 -13.40 11.96
C GLU A 183 9.60 -12.91 10.73
N LEU A 184 10.28 -11.77 10.84
CA LEU A 184 11.15 -11.26 9.78
C LEU A 184 12.34 -12.18 9.51
N LEU A 185 13.04 -12.63 10.57
CA LEU A 185 14.20 -13.52 10.47
C LEU A 185 13.83 -14.87 9.85
N ASP A 186 12.69 -15.43 10.23
CA ASP A 186 12.17 -16.69 9.69
C ASP A 186 11.82 -16.57 8.20
N ARG A 187 11.11 -15.49 7.82
CA ARG A 187 10.72 -15.22 6.43
C ARG A 187 11.93 -14.92 5.54
N LEU A 188 12.92 -14.19 6.05
CA LEU A 188 14.19 -13.99 5.35
C LEU A 188 14.95 -15.30 5.16
N GLY A 189 14.92 -16.20 6.15
CA GLY A 189 15.50 -17.54 6.03
C GLY A 189 14.80 -18.37 4.95
N ALA A 190 13.47 -18.38 4.93
CA ALA A 190 12.72 -19.04 3.87
C ALA A 190 13.03 -18.47 2.48
N LEU A 191 13.10 -17.14 2.37
CA LEU A 191 13.48 -16.46 1.13
C LEU A 191 14.90 -16.83 0.67
N ALA A 192 15.86 -16.88 1.59
CA ALA A 192 17.24 -17.29 1.33
C ALA A 192 17.33 -18.73 0.80
N ASP A 193 16.52 -19.64 1.35
CA ASP A 193 16.41 -21.03 0.90
C ASP A 193 15.62 -21.18 -0.41
N GLY A 194 15.01 -20.09 -0.90
CA GLY A 194 14.13 -20.11 -2.08
C GLY A 194 12.74 -20.68 -1.82
N ARG A 195 12.37 -20.93 -0.57
CA ARG A 195 11.05 -21.43 -0.15
C ARG A 195 10.00 -20.32 -0.12
N ASP A 196 8.74 -20.69 -0.29
CA ASP A 196 7.61 -19.79 -0.03
C ASP A 196 7.39 -19.65 1.48
N ALA A 197 6.95 -18.47 1.90
CA ALA A 197 6.54 -18.19 3.27
C ALA A 197 5.35 -17.22 3.27
N PRO A 198 4.37 -17.39 4.19
CA PRO A 198 3.32 -16.39 4.39
C PRO A 198 3.91 -14.99 4.59
N GLY A 199 3.25 -13.96 4.06
CA GLY A 199 3.74 -12.58 4.17
C GLY A 199 4.98 -12.25 3.32
N THR A 200 5.43 -13.15 2.46
CA THR A 200 6.49 -12.89 1.47
C THR A 200 5.91 -12.86 0.06
N VAL A 201 6.11 -11.76 -0.65
CA VAL A 201 5.71 -11.62 -2.06
C VAL A 201 6.96 -11.52 -2.91
N ARG A 202 7.03 -12.29 -4.00
CA ARG A 202 8.15 -12.30 -4.95
C ARG A 202 7.67 -11.90 -6.33
N GLY A 203 8.49 -11.16 -7.06
CA GLY A 203 8.16 -10.73 -8.42
C GLY A 203 9.42 -10.42 -9.22
N THR A 204 9.29 -10.47 -10.54
CA THR A 204 10.33 -9.96 -11.44
C THR A 204 9.70 -8.89 -12.30
N THR A 205 10.31 -7.71 -12.34
CA THR A 205 9.86 -6.64 -13.23
C THR A 205 10.57 -6.76 -14.57
N ALA A 206 9.83 -6.72 -15.68
CA ALA A 206 10.46 -6.48 -16.98
C ALA A 206 11.07 -5.06 -16.96
N ALA A 207 12.35 -4.94 -17.32
CA ALA A 207 13.00 -3.65 -17.45
C ALA A 207 12.24 -2.80 -18.49
N ARG A 208 11.59 -1.71 -18.04
CA ARG A 208 10.64 -0.83 -18.76
C ARG A 208 9.19 -1.34 -18.85
N ALA A 209 8.45 -1.19 -17.76
CA ALA A 209 7.36 -0.21 -17.71
C ALA A 209 7.02 0.01 -16.23
N ALA A 210 7.06 1.25 -15.76
CA ALA A 210 6.05 1.64 -14.78
C ALA A 210 4.74 1.46 -15.54
N GLY A 211 4.10 0.29 -15.39
CA GLY A 211 2.83 0.03 -16.04
C GLY A 211 1.85 1.11 -15.64
N ARG A 212 0.99 1.53 -16.56
CA ARG A 212 -0.14 2.37 -16.18
C ARG A 212 -1.02 1.60 -15.19
N THR A 213 -1.47 2.27 -14.14
CA THR A 213 -2.29 1.67 -13.07
C THR A 213 -3.76 1.93 -13.36
N ALA A 214 -4.58 0.87 -13.33
CA ALA A 214 -6.03 1.01 -13.41
C ALA A 214 -6.65 0.63 -12.06
N PHE A 215 -7.52 1.49 -11.51
CA PHE A 215 -8.37 1.12 -10.38
C PHE A 215 -9.68 0.55 -10.91
N VAL A 216 -10.00 -0.67 -10.48
CA VAL A 216 -11.20 -1.40 -10.90
C VAL A 216 -12.13 -1.57 -9.71
N PHE A 217 -13.35 -1.07 -9.85
CA PHE A 217 -14.35 -1.00 -8.79
C PHE A 217 -15.44 -2.06 -9.03
N PRO A 218 -15.45 -3.18 -8.29
CA PRO A 218 -16.39 -4.26 -8.52
C PRO A 218 -17.83 -3.92 -8.12
N GLY A 219 -18.76 -4.74 -8.61
CA GLY A 219 -20.16 -4.76 -8.22
C GLY A 219 -20.40 -5.33 -6.81
N GLN A 220 -21.65 -5.69 -6.52
CA GLN A 220 -22.00 -6.41 -5.29
C GLN A 220 -21.43 -7.84 -5.31
N GLY A 221 -21.02 -8.37 -4.16
CA GLY A 221 -20.55 -9.75 -3.98
C GLY A 221 -19.24 -9.90 -3.22
N SER A 222 -18.50 -8.80 -2.99
CA SER A 222 -17.25 -8.79 -2.23
C SER A 222 -17.44 -8.48 -0.74
N GLN A 223 -18.67 -8.23 -0.31
CA GLN A 223 -18.96 -7.85 1.06
C GLN A 223 -18.76 -9.01 2.03
N TRP A 224 -18.31 -8.68 3.24
CA TRP A 224 -18.28 -9.58 4.39
C TRP A 224 -18.39 -8.77 5.68
N GLN A 225 -18.92 -9.39 6.74
CA GLN A 225 -19.11 -8.72 8.02
C GLN A 225 -17.74 -8.35 8.62
N GLY A 226 -17.52 -7.06 8.88
CA GLY A 226 -16.24 -6.57 9.41
C GLY A 226 -15.24 -6.07 8.37
N MET A 227 -15.62 -5.98 7.08
CA MET A 227 -14.69 -5.74 5.94
C MET A 227 -13.80 -4.49 5.96
N ALA A 228 -14.01 -3.57 6.90
CA ALA A 228 -13.33 -2.28 6.99
C ALA A 228 -12.92 -1.90 8.43
N THR A 229 -13.25 -2.72 9.42
CA THR A 229 -13.14 -2.35 10.84
C THR A 229 -11.69 -2.13 11.28
N ARG A 230 -10.80 -3.04 10.89
CA ARG A 230 -9.37 -2.93 11.21
C ARG A 230 -8.72 -1.75 10.49
N LEU A 231 -9.01 -1.54 9.20
CA LEU A 231 -8.46 -0.39 8.46
C LEU A 231 -8.95 0.95 9.02
N ALA A 232 -10.20 1.04 9.48
CA ALA A 232 -10.71 2.24 10.14
C ALA A 232 -10.02 2.51 11.49
N ALA A 233 -9.57 1.47 12.19
CA ALA A 233 -8.77 1.62 13.41
C ALA A 233 -7.32 2.03 13.09
N ASP A 234 -6.68 1.30 12.18
CA ASP A 234 -5.22 1.37 11.96
C ASP A 234 -4.80 2.51 11.01
N SER A 235 -5.66 2.96 10.09
CA SER A 235 -5.34 3.97 9.07
C SER A 235 -6.17 5.25 9.19
N PRO A 236 -5.55 6.39 9.55
CA PRO A 236 -6.23 7.69 9.57
C PRO A 236 -6.85 8.08 8.23
N VAL A 237 -6.14 7.88 7.12
CA VAL A 237 -6.62 8.22 5.78
C VAL A 237 -7.89 7.44 5.43
N PHE A 238 -7.88 6.13 5.69
CA PHE A 238 -9.05 5.29 5.42
C PHE A 238 -10.22 5.69 6.33
N ARG A 239 -9.96 5.88 7.62
CA ARG A 239 -10.97 6.28 8.61
C ARG A 239 -11.63 7.60 8.27
N ASP A 240 -10.84 8.62 7.91
CA ASP A 240 -11.34 9.95 7.60
C ASP A 240 -12.15 9.94 6.31
N ARG A 241 -11.72 9.17 5.29
CA ARG A 241 -12.52 9.02 4.06
C ARG A 241 -13.81 8.25 4.30
N LEU A 242 -13.79 7.22 5.14
CA LEU A 242 -14.99 6.45 5.49
C LEU A 242 -16.00 7.34 6.25
N ARG A 243 -15.52 8.17 7.18
CA ARG A 243 -16.35 9.14 7.91
C ARG A 243 -16.99 10.15 6.96
N ALA A 244 -16.23 10.70 6.01
CA ALA A 244 -16.78 11.61 5.01
C ALA A 244 -17.87 10.94 4.16
N CYS A 245 -17.73 9.64 3.83
CA CYS A 245 -18.78 8.89 3.15
C CYS A 245 -20.02 8.71 4.04
N GLU A 246 -19.84 8.41 5.33
CA GLU A 246 -20.95 8.31 6.28
C GLU A 246 -21.72 9.63 6.42
N GLU A 247 -21.02 10.75 6.55
CA GLU A 247 -21.60 12.10 6.58
C GLU A 247 -22.36 12.42 5.28
N ALA A 248 -21.80 12.09 4.12
CA ALA A 248 -22.44 12.32 2.82
C ALA A 248 -23.64 11.40 2.55
N LEU A 249 -23.68 10.21 3.15
CA LEU A 249 -24.80 9.27 3.06
C LEU A 249 -25.94 9.60 4.03
N ALA A 250 -25.63 10.22 5.18
CA ALA A 250 -26.58 10.47 6.26
C ALA A 250 -27.92 11.14 5.85
N PRO A 251 -27.98 12.05 4.86
CA PRO A 251 -29.26 12.62 4.41
C PRO A 251 -30.20 11.62 3.74
N TYR A 252 -29.68 10.48 3.27
CA TYR A 252 -30.42 9.52 2.45
C TYR A 252 -30.72 8.20 3.16
N VAL A 253 -30.08 7.92 4.30
CA VAL A 253 -30.20 6.64 5.02
C VAL A 253 -30.56 6.87 6.49
N ASP A 254 -31.20 5.89 7.11
CA ASP A 254 -31.63 5.91 8.52
C ASP A 254 -30.73 5.06 9.44
N TRP A 255 -29.57 4.62 8.94
CA TRP A 255 -28.64 3.74 9.63
C TRP A 255 -27.20 4.31 9.64
N SER A 256 -26.38 3.86 10.59
CA SER A 256 -24.95 4.22 10.65
C SER A 256 -24.11 3.24 9.82
N LEU A 257 -23.31 3.79 8.90
CA LEU A 257 -22.37 3.01 8.09
C LEU A 257 -21.35 2.28 8.96
N THR A 258 -20.81 2.97 9.96
CA THR A 258 -19.85 2.38 10.89
C THR A 258 -20.48 1.22 11.68
N ALA A 259 -21.72 1.37 12.16
CA ALA A 259 -22.44 0.32 12.88
C ALA A 259 -22.71 -0.91 11.98
N VAL A 260 -23.13 -0.70 10.73
CA VAL A 260 -23.33 -1.76 9.72
C VAL A 260 -22.03 -2.54 9.47
N LEU A 261 -20.93 -1.84 9.22
CA LEU A 261 -19.64 -2.47 8.94
C LEU A 261 -19.12 -3.28 10.12
N ARG A 262 -19.39 -2.83 11.36
CA ARG A 262 -19.03 -3.53 12.59
C ARG A 262 -19.98 -4.68 12.95
N GLY A 263 -21.20 -4.67 12.40
CA GLY A 263 -22.22 -5.66 12.75
C GLY A 263 -22.76 -5.44 14.15
N GLU A 264 -22.89 -4.17 14.55
CA GLU A 264 -23.41 -3.81 15.86
C GLU A 264 -24.90 -4.22 15.98
N PRO A 265 -25.37 -4.65 17.17
CA PRO A 265 -26.77 -4.98 17.38
C PRO A 265 -27.70 -3.84 16.96
N GLY A 266 -28.71 -4.15 16.14
CA GLY A 266 -29.68 -3.18 15.62
C GLY A 266 -29.28 -2.52 14.29
N ALA A 267 -28.03 -2.70 13.83
CA ALA A 267 -27.66 -2.29 12.47
C ALA A 267 -28.31 -3.22 11.42
N PRO A 268 -28.73 -2.69 10.25
CA PRO A 268 -29.34 -3.51 9.22
C PRO A 268 -28.31 -4.44 8.55
N SER A 269 -28.78 -5.60 8.05
CA SER A 269 -27.93 -6.60 7.41
C SER A 269 -27.33 -6.11 6.08
N LEU A 270 -26.09 -6.52 5.80
CA LEU A 270 -25.43 -6.41 4.49
C LEU A 270 -26.07 -7.30 3.40
N ASP A 271 -27.13 -8.06 3.70
CA ASP A 271 -27.94 -8.77 2.70
C ASP A 271 -28.93 -7.84 1.99
N ARG A 272 -29.28 -6.71 2.61
CA ARG A 272 -30.17 -5.70 2.04
C ARG A 272 -29.46 -4.88 0.98
N VAL A 273 -30.03 -4.80 -0.22
CA VAL A 273 -29.43 -4.08 -1.36
C VAL A 273 -29.19 -2.59 -1.06
N ASP A 274 -30.13 -1.97 -0.35
CA ASP A 274 -30.12 -0.55 0.05
C ASP A 274 -29.11 -0.25 1.18
N VAL A 275 -28.48 -1.29 1.73
CA VAL A 275 -27.43 -1.18 2.75
C VAL A 275 -26.07 -1.56 2.14
N VAL A 276 -26.02 -2.69 1.43
CA VAL A 276 -24.76 -3.25 0.91
C VAL A 276 -24.14 -2.39 -0.18
N GLN A 277 -24.92 -1.77 -1.08
CA GLN A 277 -24.37 -0.96 -2.15
C GLN A 277 -23.73 0.33 -1.62
N PRO A 278 -24.41 1.14 -0.76
CA PRO A 278 -23.76 2.29 -0.13
C PRO A 278 -22.55 1.91 0.74
N ALA A 279 -22.61 0.80 1.47
CA ALA A 279 -21.48 0.33 2.28
C ALA A 279 -20.26 -0.05 1.42
N LEU A 280 -20.46 -0.80 0.33
CA LEU A 280 -19.40 -1.15 -0.62
C LEU A 280 -18.83 0.09 -1.31
N PHE A 281 -19.67 1.05 -1.71
CA PHE A 281 -19.23 2.33 -2.27
C PHE A 281 -18.27 3.04 -1.31
N ALA A 282 -18.66 3.21 -0.04
CA ALA A 282 -17.85 3.89 0.95
C ALA A 282 -16.50 3.18 1.20
N VAL A 283 -16.50 1.84 1.29
CA VAL A 283 -15.27 1.05 1.41
C VAL A 283 -14.37 1.21 0.19
N MET A 284 -14.92 1.09 -1.02
CA MET A 284 -14.16 1.21 -2.27
C MET A 284 -13.48 2.57 -2.42
N VAL A 285 -14.23 3.65 -2.17
CA VAL A 285 -13.69 5.01 -2.25
C VAL A 285 -12.64 5.25 -1.14
N SER A 286 -12.83 4.67 0.05
CA SER A 286 -11.87 4.77 1.15
C SER A 286 -10.57 3.98 0.89
N LEU A 287 -10.67 2.81 0.25
CA LEU A 287 -9.51 2.06 -0.25
C LEU A 287 -8.76 2.84 -1.33
N ALA A 288 -9.48 3.50 -2.25
CA ALA A 288 -8.84 4.34 -3.26
C ALA A 288 -8.05 5.50 -2.63
N ALA A 289 -8.61 6.17 -1.61
CA ALA A 289 -7.89 7.20 -0.86
C ALA A 289 -6.63 6.65 -0.15
N LEU A 290 -6.71 5.45 0.43
CA LEU A 290 -5.57 4.79 1.06
C LEU A 290 -4.45 4.50 0.05
N TRP A 291 -4.78 3.94 -1.12
CA TRP A 291 -3.79 3.69 -2.18
C TRP A 291 -3.10 4.97 -2.64
N ARG A 292 -3.86 6.04 -2.88
CA ARG A 292 -3.32 7.34 -3.28
C ARG A 292 -2.40 7.94 -2.20
N SER A 293 -2.72 7.76 -0.92
CA SER A 293 -1.85 8.21 0.18
C SER A 293 -0.47 7.52 0.22
N HIS A 294 -0.35 6.34 -0.40
CA HIS A 294 0.91 5.64 -0.60
C HIS A 294 1.57 5.94 -1.96
N GLY A 295 1.10 6.96 -2.67
CA GLY A 295 1.63 7.41 -3.96
C GLY A 295 1.19 6.56 -5.17
N VAL A 296 0.19 5.68 -5.00
CA VAL A 296 -0.37 4.89 -6.10
C VAL A 296 -1.56 5.66 -6.68
N GLU A 297 -1.30 6.39 -7.76
CA GLU A 297 -2.32 7.14 -8.50
C GLU A 297 -2.86 6.32 -9.69
N PRO A 298 -4.19 6.32 -9.93
CA PRO A 298 -4.77 5.65 -11.09
C PRO A 298 -4.54 6.47 -12.38
N ASP A 299 -4.02 5.83 -13.42
CA ASP A 299 -4.02 6.34 -14.80
C ASP A 299 -5.37 6.15 -15.49
N ALA A 300 -6.22 5.26 -14.95
CA ALA A 300 -7.57 5.00 -15.42
C ALA A 300 -8.44 4.41 -14.31
N VAL A 301 -9.75 4.60 -14.42
CA VAL A 301 -10.73 3.89 -13.60
C VAL A 301 -11.74 3.16 -14.46
N ALA A 302 -12.24 2.03 -13.95
CA ALA A 302 -13.36 1.30 -14.51
C ALA A 302 -14.21 0.73 -13.37
N GLY A 303 -15.52 0.67 -13.56
CA GLY A 303 -16.44 0.08 -12.59
C GLY A 303 -17.28 -1.03 -13.21
N HIS A 304 -17.78 -1.94 -12.38
CA HIS A 304 -18.73 -2.97 -12.77
C HIS A 304 -20.09 -2.69 -12.15
N SER A 305 -21.11 -2.43 -12.99
CA SER A 305 -22.46 -2.07 -12.55
C SER A 305 -22.40 -0.86 -11.58
N GLN A 306 -22.93 -0.99 -10.36
CA GLN A 306 -22.87 0.05 -9.34
C GLN A 306 -21.45 0.56 -9.08
N GLY A 307 -20.41 -0.28 -9.30
CA GLY A 307 -19.03 0.04 -9.00
C GLY A 307 -18.55 1.25 -9.80
N GLU A 308 -19.21 1.57 -10.91
CA GLU A 308 -18.99 2.80 -11.64
C GLU A 308 -19.27 4.07 -10.83
N ILE A 309 -20.15 4.02 -9.83
CA ILE A 309 -20.41 5.17 -8.94
C ILE A 309 -19.15 5.49 -8.12
N ALA A 310 -18.48 4.46 -7.58
CA ALA A 310 -17.19 4.62 -6.91
C ALA A 310 -16.10 5.07 -7.88
N ALA A 311 -16.06 4.49 -9.09
CA ALA A 311 -15.11 4.90 -10.13
C ALA A 311 -15.29 6.38 -10.53
N ALA A 312 -16.53 6.84 -10.73
CA ALA A 312 -16.87 8.20 -11.08
C ALA A 312 -16.49 9.19 -9.97
N CYS A 313 -16.72 8.82 -8.71
CA CYS A 313 -16.28 9.59 -7.55
C CYS A 313 -14.75 9.70 -7.49
N VAL A 314 -14.02 8.59 -7.66
CA VAL A 314 -12.55 8.56 -7.63
C VAL A 314 -11.93 9.31 -8.82
N ALA A 315 -12.58 9.29 -9.98
CA ALA A 315 -12.18 10.07 -11.14
C ALA A 315 -12.49 11.57 -11.04
N GLY A 316 -13.21 12.02 -10.00
CA GLY A 316 -13.64 13.41 -9.84
C GLY A 316 -14.84 13.81 -10.69
N ALA A 317 -15.43 12.87 -11.44
CA ALA A 317 -16.59 13.13 -12.29
C ALA A 317 -17.89 13.30 -11.47
N LEU A 318 -17.96 12.72 -10.28
CA LEU A 318 -18.98 13.01 -9.27
C LEU A 318 -18.32 13.52 -7.99
N SER A 319 -18.94 14.49 -7.32
CA SER A 319 -18.56 14.81 -5.94
C SER A 319 -18.88 13.65 -5.00
N LEU A 320 -18.37 13.70 -3.77
CA LEU A 320 -18.70 12.68 -2.78
C LEU A 320 -20.20 12.71 -2.43
N GLU A 321 -20.79 13.89 -2.41
CA GLU A 321 -22.21 14.11 -2.14
C GLU A 321 -23.09 13.56 -3.25
N ASP A 322 -22.77 13.84 -4.51
CA ASP A 322 -23.52 13.34 -5.66
C ASP A 322 -23.38 11.82 -5.81
N ALA A 323 -22.18 11.28 -5.60
CA ALA A 323 -21.98 9.83 -5.65
C ALA A 323 -22.71 9.12 -4.50
N SER A 324 -22.73 9.71 -3.29
CA SER A 324 -23.51 9.21 -2.14
C SER A 324 -25.01 9.26 -2.41
N LEU A 325 -25.51 10.34 -3.02
CA LEU A 325 -26.89 10.46 -3.49
C LEU A 325 -27.21 9.35 -4.50
N VAL A 326 -26.41 9.18 -5.55
CA VAL A 326 -26.65 8.17 -6.59
C VAL A 326 -26.70 6.76 -6.00
N VAL A 327 -25.72 6.36 -5.18
CA VAL A 327 -25.69 5.00 -4.63
C VAL A 327 -26.84 4.76 -3.64
N ALA A 328 -27.17 5.74 -2.78
CA ALA A 328 -28.24 5.59 -1.81
C ALA A 328 -29.62 5.51 -2.49
N LEU A 329 -29.95 6.48 -3.35
CA LEU A 329 -31.29 6.54 -3.95
C LEU A 329 -31.51 5.41 -4.97
N ARG A 330 -30.48 5.04 -5.76
CA ARG A 330 -30.53 3.88 -6.66
C ARG A 330 -30.78 2.59 -5.90
N SER A 331 -30.03 2.35 -4.82
CA SER A 331 -30.16 1.12 -4.05
C SER A 331 -31.51 1.00 -3.32
N GLN A 332 -32.08 2.11 -2.87
CA GLN A 332 -33.44 2.15 -2.33
C GLN A 332 -34.52 1.85 -3.38
N VAL A 333 -34.40 2.41 -4.59
CA VAL A 333 -35.33 2.11 -5.68
C VAL A 333 -35.30 0.63 -6.05
N LEU A 334 -34.12 -0.01 -5.99
CA LEU A 334 -33.98 -1.46 -6.24
C LEU A 334 -34.78 -2.33 -5.26
N THR A 335 -35.08 -1.86 -4.05
CA THR A 335 -35.89 -2.62 -3.09
C THR A 335 -37.30 -2.90 -3.63
N ARG A 336 -37.81 -2.10 -4.57
CA ARG A 336 -39.10 -2.35 -5.25
C ARG A 336 -39.09 -3.57 -6.16
N LEU A 337 -37.90 -3.96 -6.63
CA LEU A 337 -37.69 -5.12 -7.51
C LEU A 337 -37.37 -6.39 -6.73
N ALA A 338 -37.19 -6.29 -5.40
CA ALA A 338 -36.88 -7.42 -4.54
C ALA A 338 -37.98 -8.48 -4.61
N GLY A 339 -37.57 -9.75 -4.74
CA GLY A 339 -38.45 -10.91 -4.90
C GLY A 339 -39.00 -11.12 -6.31
N GLY A 340 -38.81 -10.16 -7.23
CA GLY A 340 -39.36 -10.23 -8.60
C GLY A 340 -38.47 -10.98 -9.61
N GLY A 341 -37.22 -11.28 -9.26
CA GLY A 341 -36.28 -11.86 -10.20
C GLY A 341 -34.97 -12.35 -9.59
N GLY A 342 -33.94 -12.40 -10.41
CA GLY A 342 -32.60 -12.62 -9.94
C GLY A 342 -31.56 -12.69 -11.04
N MET A 343 -30.44 -13.33 -10.71
CA MET A 343 -29.28 -13.42 -11.59
C MET A 343 -28.55 -14.76 -11.45
N MET A 344 -27.97 -15.23 -12.54
CA MET A 344 -27.27 -16.51 -12.65
C MET A 344 -25.96 -16.33 -13.44
N SER A 345 -24.86 -16.82 -12.87
CA SER A 345 -23.58 -16.93 -13.56
C SER A 345 -23.56 -18.19 -14.42
N VAL A 346 -23.13 -18.08 -15.66
CA VAL A 346 -23.08 -19.13 -16.67
C VAL A 346 -21.65 -19.26 -17.18
N ALA A 347 -21.08 -20.46 -17.11
CA ALA A 347 -19.71 -20.75 -17.55
C ALA A 347 -19.61 -20.89 -19.09
N LEU A 348 -20.11 -19.90 -19.83
CA LEU A 348 -20.07 -19.82 -21.29
C LEU A 348 -19.77 -18.39 -21.77
N PRO A 349 -19.21 -18.25 -22.99
CA PRO A 349 -19.13 -16.96 -23.68
C PRO A 349 -20.52 -16.40 -23.98
N ALA A 350 -20.67 -15.07 -23.97
CA ALA A 350 -21.93 -14.39 -24.23
C ALA A 350 -22.59 -14.81 -25.56
N GLY A 351 -21.81 -14.92 -26.64
CA GLY A 351 -22.30 -15.36 -27.95
C GLY A 351 -22.86 -16.79 -27.98
N ARG A 352 -22.59 -17.61 -26.96
CA ARG A 352 -23.21 -18.94 -26.80
C ARG A 352 -24.40 -18.91 -25.84
N VAL A 353 -24.45 -17.94 -24.93
CA VAL A 353 -25.58 -17.73 -24.01
C VAL A 353 -26.75 -17.06 -24.72
N THR A 354 -26.51 -15.99 -25.49
CA THR A 354 -27.59 -15.21 -26.14
C THR A 354 -28.55 -16.09 -26.97
N PRO A 355 -28.10 -17.02 -27.85
CA PRO A 355 -29.02 -17.87 -28.59
C PRO A 355 -29.81 -18.84 -27.70
N ARG A 356 -29.24 -19.26 -26.56
CA ARG A 356 -29.91 -20.14 -25.59
C ARG A 356 -31.01 -19.43 -24.80
N LEU A 357 -30.98 -18.09 -24.74
CA LEU A 357 -32.02 -17.29 -24.11
C LEU A 357 -33.25 -17.06 -25.00
N ALA A 358 -33.20 -17.42 -26.29
CA ALA A 358 -34.30 -17.19 -27.22
C ALA A 358 -35.69 -17.66 -26.73
N PRO A 359 -35.84 -18.81 -26.03
CA PRO A 359 -37.14 -19.23 -25.47
C PRO A 359 -37.70 -18.32 -24.37
N TRP A 360 -36.88 -17.42 -23.81
CA TRP A 360 -37.20 -16.50 -22.72
C TRP A 360 -36.78 -15.06 -23.05
N ALA A 361 -36.73 -14.68 -24.32
CA ALA A 361 -36.16 -13.40 -24.76
C ALA A 361 -36.85 -12.15 -24.17
N ASP A 362 -38.11 -12.28 -23.75
CA ASP A 362 -38.92 -11.28 -23.07
C ASP A 362 -38.72 -11.25 -21.54
N ARG A 363 -38.15 -12.32 -20.96
CA ARG A 363 -38.07 -12.57 -19.52
C ARG A 363 -36.64 -12.60 -18.97
N LEU A 364 -35.65 -12.89 -19.82
CA LEU A 364 -34.23 -13.01 -19.47
C LEU A 364 -33.37 -12.15 -20.39
N ALA A 365 -32.34 -11.53 -19.83
CA ALA A 365 -31.33 -10.76 -20.55
C ALA A 365 -29.92 -11.14 -20.11
N VAL A 366 -28.94 -10.90 -20.99
CA VAL A 366 -27.53 -10.93 -20.59
C VAL A 366 -27.25 -9.67 -19.78
N ALA A 367 -26.92 -9.84 -18.51
CA ALA A 367 -26.68 -8.76 -17.56
C ALA A 367 -25.22 -8.31 -17.50
N ALA A 368 -24.27 -9.24 -17.68
CA ALA A 368 -22.84 -8.91 -17.68
C ALA A 368 -22.01 -9.92 -18.48
N VAL A 369 -20.93 -9.44 -19.08
CA VAL A 369 -19.91 -10.28 -19.72
C VAL A 369 -18.59 -10.07 -18.98
N ASN A 370 -18.32 -10.93 -18.00
CA ASN A 370 -17.19 -10.78 -17.08
C ASN A 370 -15.87 -11.35 -17.64
N GLY A 371 -15.94 -12.12 -18.72
CA GLY A 371 -14.79 -12.70 -19.39
C GLY A 371 -15.18 -13.64 -20.53
N PRO A 372 -14.18 -14.24 -21.22
CA PRO A 372 -14.42 -15.06 -22.41
C PRO A 372 -15.23 -16.33 -22.14
N GLY A 373 -15.33 -16.78 -20.88
CA GLY A 373 -16.14 -17.94 -20.47
C GLY A 373 -17.04 -17.67 -19.28
N ALA A 374 -17.38 -16.41 -19.00
CA ALA A 374 -18.17 -16.02 -17.83
C ALA A 374 -19.20 -14.95 -18.20
N THR A 375 -20.47 -15.36 -18.27
CA THR A 375 -21.61 -14.50 -18.60
C THR A 375 -22.62 -14.54 -17.45
N VAL A 376 -23.23 -13.41 -17.14
CA VAL A 376 -24.33 -13.34 -16.17
C VAL A 376 -25.64 -13.12 -16.92
N VAL A 377 -26.66 -13.89 -16.56
CA VAL A 377 -28.04 -13.75 -17.05
C VAL A 377 -28.89 -13.22 -15.90
N ALA A 378 -29.79 -12.29 -16.19
CA ALA A 378 -30.74 -11.75 -15.21
C ALA A 378 -32.16 -11.76 -15.77
N GLY A 379 -33.15 -11.89 -14.89
CA GLY A 379 -34.55 -11.79 -15.26
C GLY A 379 -35.47 -12.48 -14.25
N GLU A 380 -36.63 -12.94 -14.73
CA GLU A 380 -37.63 -13.58 -13.87
C GLU A 380 -37.11 -14.87 -13.23
N ALA A 381 -37.42 -15.07 -11.95
CA ALA A 381 -36.94 -16.22 -11.18
C ALA A 381 -37.30 -17.57 -11.84
N ALA A 382 -38.55 -17.78 -12.24
CA ALA A 382 -38.97 -19.04 -12.85
C ALA A 382 -38.30 -19.30 -14.21
N ALA A 383 -38.08 -18.25 -15.01
CA ALA A 383 -37.35 -18.36 -16.28
C ALA A 383 -35.87 -18.70 -16.04
N LEU A 384 -35.24 -18.10 -15.03
CA LEU A 384 -33.85 -18.38 -14.66
C LEU A 384 -33.67 -19.84 -14.22
N GLU A 385 -34.58 -20.37 -13.40
CA GLU A 385 -34.52 -21.78 -12.98
C GLU A 385 -34.68 -22.73 -14.17
N ALA A 386 -35.63 -22.46 -15.07
CA ALA A 386 -35.83 -23.27 -16.27
C ALA A 386 -34.61 -23.22 -17.22
N PHE A 387 -34.04 -22.03 -17.43
CA PHE A 387 -32.82 -21.84 -18.21
C PHE A 387 -31.62 -22.55 -17.57
N GLY A 388 -31.47 -22.44 -16.24
CA GLY A 388 -30.40 -23.10 -15.49
C GLY A 388 -30.46 -24.61 -15.63
N ALA A 389 -31.63 -25.21 -15.42
CA ALA A 389 -31.83 -26.65 -15.59
C ALA A 389 -31.52 -27.12 -17.02
N ALA A 390 -31.94 -26.34 -18.04
CA ALA A 390 -31.62 -26.63 -19.43
C ALA A 390 -30.11 -26.54 -19.72
N ALA A 391 -29.42 -25.55 -19.13
CA ALA A 391 -27.98 -25.41 -19.26
C ALA A 391 -27.21 -26.56 -18.59
N GLU A 392 -27.63 -26.97 -17.38
CA GLU A 392 -27.03 -28.09 -16.66
C GLU A 392 -27.23 -29.43 -17.38
N ALA A 393 -28.40 -29.65 -17.99
CA ALA A 393 -28.67 -30.83 -18.82
C ALA A 393 -27.71 -30.92 -20.02
N ASP A 394 -27.26 -29.77 -20.54
CA ASP A 394 -26.26 -29.65 -21.60
C ASP A 394 -24.80 -29.69 -21.08
N GLY A 395 -24.59 -29.96 -19.79
CA GLY A 395 -23.28 -30.02 -19.15
C GLY A 395 -22.65 -28.64 -18.89
N VAL A 396 -23.42 -27.55 -18.96
CA VAL A 396 -22.94 -26.19 -18.67
C VAL A 396 -23.05 -25.92 -17.17
N ARG A 397 -21.95 -25.50 -16.55
CA ARG A 397 -21.98 -25.06 -15.15
C ARG A 397 -22.69 -23.72 -15.04
N VAL A 398 -23.69 -23.66 -14.16
CA VAL A 398 -24.36 -22.44 -13.75
C VAL A 398 -24.27 -22.27 -12.22
N ARG A 399 -24.42 -21.03 -11.75
CA ARG A 399 -24.46 -20.72 -10.32
C ARG A 399 -25.40 -19.54 -10.07
N ARG A 400 -26.37 -19.73 -9.17
CA ARG A 400 -27.24 -18.63 -8.72
C ARG A 400 -26.41 -17.58 -7.97
N ILE A 401 -26.61 -16.32 -8.32
CA ILE A 401 -26.05 -15.19 -7.59
C ILE A 401 -27.04 -14.85 -6.45
N PRO A 402 -26.58 -14.65 -5.20
CA PRO A 402 -27.44 -14.36 -4.06
C PRO A 402 -27.96 -12.92 -4.12
N VAL A 403 -28.87 -12.69 -5.06
CA VAL A 403 -29.64 -11.47 -5.27
C VAL A 403 -31.07 -11.86 -5.66
N ASP A 404 -32.03 -11.13 -5.11
CA ASP A 404 -33.47 -11.35 -5.25
C ASP A 404 -34.14 -10.36 -6.22
N TYR A 405 -33.33 -9.59 -6.97
CA TYR A 405 -33.75 -8.69 -8.04
C TYR A 405 -32.92 -8.93 -9.30
N ALA A 406 -33.46 -8.57 -10.46
CA ALA A 406 -32.78 -8.72 -11.76
C ALA A 406 -32.34 -7.37 -12.34
N SER A 407 -31.18 -6.87 -11.92
CA SER A 407 -30.57 -5.70 -12.57
C SER A 407 -30.09 -6.04 -13.99
N HIS A 408 -29.91 -5.03 -14.84
CA HIS A 408 -29.49 -5.16 -16.23
C HIS A 408 -30.46 -6.00 -17.08
N SER A 409 -31.75 -5.86 -16.79
CA SER A 409 -32.83 -6.60 -17.43
C SER A 409 -34.06 -5.70 -17.63
N PRO A 410 -35.03 -6.11 -18.47
CA PRO A 410 -36.28 -5.36 -18.65
C PRO A 410 -37.03 -5.06 -17.35
N GLN A 411 -36.84 -5.84 -16.27
CA GLN A 411 -37.50 -5.57 -14.98
C GLN A 411 -37.14 -4.20 -14.39
N VAL A 412 -35.96 -3.66 -14.72
CA VAL A 412 -35.52 -2.33 -14.29
C VAL A 412 -36.37 -1.20 -14.89
N GLU A 413 -37.06 -1.43 -16.01
CA GLU A 413 -37.89 -0.43 -16.66
C GLU A 413 -39.06 0.03 -15.76
N ALA A 414 -39.53 -0.84 -14.86
CA ALA A 414 -40.59 -0.52 -13.90
C ALA A 414 -40.22 0.60 -12.92
N VAL A 415 -38.92 0.85 -12.71
CA VAL A 415 -38.42 1.87 -11.77
C VAL A 415 -37.74 3.06 -12.46
N ARG A 416 -37.82 3.16 -13.79
CA ARG A 416 -37.15 4.20 -14.59
C ARG A 416 -37.52 5.61 -14.13
N GLU A 417 -38.81 5.93 -14.16
CA GLU A 417 -39.29 7.30 -13.91
C GLU A 417 -38.97 7.76 -12.48
N GLU A 418 -39.11 6.86 -11.50
CA GLU A 418 -38.73 7.14 -10.12
C GLU A 418 -37.23 7.41 -10.00
N LEU A 419 -36.38 6.56 -10.61
CA LEU A 419 -34.94 6.74 -10.55
C LEU A 419 -34.50 8.06 -11.17
N LEU A 420 -35.00 8.40 -12.37
CA LEU A 420 -34.66 9.66 -13.05
C LEU A 420 -35.09 10.88 -12.23
N THR A 421 -36.28 10.83 -11.63
CA THR A 421 -36.78 11.90 -10.77
C THR A 421 -35.89 12.06 -9.54
N ARG A 422 -35.52 10.96 -8.88
CA ARG A 422 -34.70 10.99 -7.66
C ARG A 422 -33.26 11.42 -7.91
N LEU A 423 -32.72 11.16 -9.10
CA LEU A 423 -31.36 11.51 -9.48
C LEU A 423 -31.25 12.84 -10.25
N SER A 424 -32.34 13.62 -10.37
CA SER A 424 -32.36 14.84 -11.18
C SER A 424 -31.41 15.95 -10.69
N ALA A 425 -30.99 15.88 -9.43
CA ALA A 425 -30.10 16.86 -8.80
C ALA A 425 -28.60 16.57 -9.02
N VAL A 426 -28.24 15.41 -9.58
CA VAL A 426 -26.85 15.01 -9.80
C VAL A 426 -26.17 15.96 -10.79
N ALA A 427 -25.02 16.51 -10.41
CA ALA A 427 -24.29 17.50 -11.19
C ALA A 427 -22.91 16.96 -11.61
N PRO A 428 -22.83 16.16 -12.70
CA PRO A 428 -21.58 15.57 -13.14
C PRO A 428 -20.57 16.62 -13.62
N LYS A 429 -19.29 16.33 -13.41
CA LYS A 429 -18.15 17.20 -13.74
C LYS A 429 -17.21 16.50 -14.72
N PRO A 430 -16.32 17.26 -15.40
CA PRO A 430 -15.23 16.66 -16.17
C PRO A 430 -14.37 15.76 -15.28
N ALA A 431 -14.10 14.54 -15.74
CA ALA A 431 -13.28 13.57 -15.04
C ALA A 431 -11.79 13.99 -15.08
N GLU A 432 -11.15 14.01 -13.91
CA GLU A 432 -9.71 14.26 -13.75
C GLU A 432 -8.88 13.02 -14.14
N VAL A 433 -9.42 11.83 -13.88
CA VAL A 433 -8.83 10.53 -14.25
C VAL A 433 -9.65 9.91 -15.39
N PRO A 434 -9.02 9.33 -16.44
CA PRO A 434 -9.74 8.63 -17.51
C PRO A 434 -10.76 7.60 -16.99
N PHE A 435 -12.05 7.85 -17.22
CA PHE A 435 -13.15 6.95 -16.87
C PHE A 435 -13.55 6.09 -18.09
N TYR A 436 -13.44 4.77 -17.95
CA TYR A 436 -13.89 3.81 -18.96
C TYR A 436 -15.21 3.19 -18.53
N SER A 437 -16.26 3.48 -19.29
CA SER A 437 -17.61 2.98 -19.04
C SER A 437 -17.75 1.53 -19.48
N SER A 438 -18.23 0.68 -18.58
CA SER A 438 -18.69 -0.68 -18.87
C SER A 438 -20.04 -0.70 -19.58
N VAL A 439 -20.80 0.41 -19.55
CA VAL A 439 -22.08 0.59 -20.24
C VAL A 439 -21.87 0.84 -21.73
N THR A 440 -21.00 1.79 -22.08
CA THR A 440 -20.77 2.17 -23.49
C THR A 440 -19.59 1.44 -24.13
N GLY A 441 -18.71 0.82 -23.33
CA GLY A 441 -17.47 0.20 -23.80
C GLY A 441 -16.42 1.22 -24.26
N THR A 442 -16.59 2.50 -23.91
CA THR A 442 -15.72 3.60 -24.33
C THR A 442 -15.28 4.47 -23.16
N ARG A 443 -14.27 5.31 -23.38
CA ARG A 443 -13.91 6.39 -22.45
C ARG A 443 -14.95 7.50 -22.50
N LEU A 444 -15.38 8.00 -21.33
CA LEU A 444 -16.27 9.15 -21.20
C LEU A 444 -15.51 10.37 -20.65
N THR A 445 -16.06 11.57 -20.86
CA THR A 445 -15.45 12.82 -20.39
C THR A 445 -15.84 13.17 -18.95
N GLY A 446 -16.93 12.58 -18.44
CA GLY A 446 -17.41 12.70 -17.07
C GLY A 446 -18.71 13.50 -16.97
N THR A 447 -18.90 14.51 -17.82
CA THR A 447 -20.13 15.33 -17.84
C THR A 447 -21.36 14.57 -18.34
N GLU A 448 -21.16 13.42 -18.99
CA GLU A 448 -22.24 12.55 -19.47
C GLU A 448 -22.86 11.68 -18.36
N LEU A 449 -22.31 11.69 -17.13
CA LEU A 449 -22.71 10.81 -16.02
C LEU A 449 -23.94 11.35 -15.25
N ASP A 450 -24.98 11.71 -15.98
CA ASP A 450 -26.25 12.23 -15.47
C ASP A 450 -27.23 11.12 -15.01
N ALA A 451 -28.45 11.51 -14.61
CA ALA A 451 -29.49 10.58 -14.19
C ALA A 451 -29.81 9.50 -15.26
N GLU A 452 -29.82 9.88 -16.54
CA GLU A 452 -30.08 8.96 -17.66
C GLU A 452 -28.92 7.98 -17.84
N TYR A 453 -27.67 8.41 -17.62
CA TYR A 453 -26.54 7.50 -17.56
C TYR A 453 -26.70 6.49 -16.42
N TRP A 454 -27.04 6.92 -15.20
CA TRP A 454 -27.17 5.99 -14.07
C TRP A 454 -28.35 5.04 -14.20
N TYR A 455 -29.42 5.45 -14.89
CA TYR A 455 -30.48 4.54 -15.33
C TYR A 455 -29.95 3.52 -16.36
N ARG A 456 -29.24 3.96 -17.41
CA ARG A 456 -28.63 3.06 -18.40
C ARG A 456 -27.57 2.13 -17.80
N ASN A 457 -26.86 2.55 -16.76
CA ASN A 457 -25.94 1.69 -16.02
C ASN A 457 -26.70 0.57 -15.30
N LEU A 458 -27.91 0.85 -14.81
CA LEU A 458 -28.73 -0.12 -14.12
C LEU A 458 -29.49 -1.07 -15.08
N ARG A 459 -29.90 -0.57 -16.24
CA ARG A 459 -30.65 -1.31 -17.28
C ARG A 459 -29.74 -2.12 -18.19
#